data_AF-A0A1F9RBF1-F1
#
_entry.id   AF-A0A1F9RBF1-F1
#
_cell.length_a   1.000
_cell.length_b   1.000
_cell.length_c   1.000
_cell.angle_alpha   90.00
_cell.angle_beta   90.00
_cell.angle_gamma   90.00
#
_symmetry.space_group_name_H-M   'P 1'
#
loop_
_entity.id
_entity.type
_entity.pdbx_description
1 polymer ?
#
loop_
_entity_poly.entity_id
_entity_poly.type
_entity_poly.pdbx_seq_one_letter_code
_entity_poly.pdbx_strand_id
1 'polypeptide(L)'
;MRLPERLKTGGKVYSFEFYPPKTAEDTAKLFNTALELKALSPDFVSVTNSSSGVTPYRTVALCGVLKAQFGLEIVAHLTCLAHTKQEISEICDGLKKMDITNILALRGDPHNVDAGARRSDYSHAAQLITDLKRAGGFSLGGACYPEKHPEAGTLEADIARLREKVDAGAEYLITQLFFDNAHYFRFLEKIAAAGINVPVLPGLMPLTGYKQMQNFTKMMQVGIPDELRRGIERWEGDKDGLFKFSVDYASRQALDLLKGGAPGLHLYTLNRSRAAMAILQNVKGA
;
A
#
# COMPACT_ATOMS: atom_id res chain seq x y z
N MET A 1 14.15 0.78 -11.71
CA MET A 1 14.78 1.25 -10.44
C MET A 1 14.46 0.26 -9.33
N ARG A 2 15.42 -0.12 -8.47
CA ARG A 2 15.14 -0.96 -7.30
C ARG A 2 14.75 -0.08 -6.12
N LEU A 3 13.56 -0.31 -5.56
CA LEU A 3 13.02 0.56 -4.51
C LEU A 3 13.85 0.60 -3.21
N PRO A 4 14.45 -0.52 -2.72
CA PRO A 4 15.31 -0.48 -1.53
C PRO A 4 16.53 0.42 -1.68
N GLU A 5 17.10 0.52 -2.90
CA GLU A 5 18.21 1.42 -3.19
C GLU A 5 17.71 2.86 -3.17
N ARG A 6 16.58 3.14 -3.82
CA ARG A 6 15.96 4.47 -3.83
C ARG A 6 15.61 5.00 -2.44
N LEU A 7 15.18 4.12 -1.53
CA LEU A 7 14.89 4.48 -0.14
C LEU A 7 16.15 4.85 0.67
N LYS A 8 17.35 4.47 0.19
CA LYS A 8 18.63 4.75 0.85
C LYS A 8 19.35 6.00 0.31
N THR A 9 18.92 6.58 -0.81
CA THR A 9 19.60 7.73 -1.44
C THR A 9 19.35 9.09 -0.77
N GLY A 10 18.69 9.13 0.40
CA GLY A 10 18.51 10.33 1.23
C GLY A 10 17.34 11.24 0.83
N GLY A 11 16.85 11.17 -0.41
CA GLY A 11 15.66 11.91 -0.85
C GLY A 11 14.35 11.24 -0.40
N LYS A 12 13.32 12.04 -0.09
CA LYS A 12 11.98 11.52 0.25
C LYS A 12 11.37 10.77 -0.92
N VAL A 13 10.70 9.66 -0.64
CA VAL A 13 10.01 8.84 -1.63
C VAL A 13 8.52 9.16 -1.64
N TYR A 14 7.94 9.46 -2.80
CA TYR A 14 6.50 9.68 -2.94
C TYR A 14 5.89 8.66 -3.88
N SER A 15 4.80 8.04 -3.45
CA SER A 15 4.15 6.97 -4.21
C SER A 15 2.64 6.98 -4.06
N PHE A 16 1.98 6.35 -5.02
CA PHE A 16 0.52 6.26 -5.12
C PHE A 16 0.09 4.82 -5.35
N GLU A 17 -1.05 4.42 -4.80
CA GLU A 17 -1.64 3.11 -5.04
C GLU A 17 -2.87 3.18 -5.95
N PHE A 18 -2.92 2.26 -6.91
CA PHE A 18 -4.05 2.01 -7.79
C PHE A 18 -4.61 0.60 -7.60
N TYR A 19 -5.87 0.41 -7.98
CA TYR A 19 -6.47 -0.92 -8.08
C TYR A 19 -6.95 -1.23 -9.50
N PRO A 20 -6.90 -2.51 -9.94
CA PRO A 20 -7.40 -2.90 -11.24
C PRO A 20 -8.88 -2.53 -11.45
N PRO A 21 -9.22 -1.75 -12.49
CA PRO A 21 -10.59 -1.33 -12.77
C PRO A 21 -11.45 -2.53 -13.20
N LYS A 22 -12.77 -2.42 -13.00
CA LYS A 22 -13.73 -3.48 -13.36
C LYS A 22 -14.39 -3.25 -14.71
N THR A 23 -14.52 -1.98 -15.13
CA THR A 23 -15.22 -1.56 -16.34
C THR A 23 -14.29 -0.72 -17.23
N ALA A 24 -14.64 -0.60 -18.52
CA ALA A 24 -13.89 0.27 -19.44
C ALA A 24 -13.93 1.75 -19.03
N GLU A 25 -15.06 2.21 -18.49
CA GLU A 25 -15.20 3.57 -17.96
C GLU A 25 -14.25 3.81 -16.78
N ASP A 26 -14.15 2.86 -15.85
CA ASP A 26 -13.22 2.94 -14.72
C ASP A 26 -11.76 2.90 -15.19
N THR A 27 -11.47 2.14 -16.25
CA THR A 27 -10.13 2.13 -16.88
C THR A 27 -9.76 3.50 -17.42
N ALA A 28 -10.67 4.17 -18.14
CA ALA A 28 -10.43 5.52 -18.64
C ALA A 28 -10.18 6.52 -17.49
N LYS A 29 -10.97 6.43 -16.42
CA LYS A 29 -10.78 7.26 -15.20
C LYS A 29 -9.43 7.00 -14.52
N LEU A 30 -9.03 5.74 -14.42
CA LEU A 30 -7.72 5.37 -13.87
C LEU A 30 -6.58 5.95 -14.72
N PHE A 31 -6.66 5.88 -16.05
CA PHE A 31 -5.62 6.41 -16.93
C PHE A 31 -5.51 7.93 -16.84
N ASN A 32 -6.63 8.65 -16.75
CA ASN A 32 -6.61 10.09 -16.47
C ASN A 32 -5.93 10.38 -15.12
N THR A 33 -6.30 9.63 -14.08
CA THR A 33 -5.68 9.75 -12.75
C THR A 33 -4.17 9.47 -12.81
N ALA A 34 -3.74 8.47 -13.58
CA ALA A 34 -2.33 8.15 -13.74
C ALA A 34 -1.56 9.28 -14.44
N LEU A 35 -2.13 9.94 -15.45
CA LEU A 35 -1.53 11.14 -16.07
C LEU A 35 -1.38 12.28 -15.08
N GLU A 36 -2.44 12.58 -14.33
CA GLU A 36 -2.45 13.66 -13.34
C GLU A 36 -1.43 13.43 -12.23
N LEU A 37 -1.36 12.20 -11.70
CA LEU A 37 -0.41 11.87 -10.63
C LEU A 37 1.03 11.73 -11.14
N LYS A 38 1.23 11.31 -12.40
CA LYS A 38 2.56 11.31 -13.04
C LYS A 38 3.18 12.71 -13.07
N ALA A 39 2.36 13.77 -13.23
CA ALA A 39 2.85 15.15 -13.22
C ALA A 39 3.53 15.56 -11.91
N LEU A 40 3.31 14.81 -10.82
CA LEU A 40 3.96 15.03 -9.53
C LEU A 40 5.30 14.28 -9.38
N SER A 41 5.72 13.56 -10.43
CA SER A 41 6.94 12.75 -10.48
C SER A 41 7.04 11.76 -9.31
N PRO A 42 6.10 10.82 -9.16
CA PRO A 42 6.20 9.78 -8.14
C PRO A 42 7.41 8.90 -8.39
N ASP A 43 8.02 8.42 -7.31
CA ASP A 43 9.11 7.45 -7.37
C ASP A 43 8.63 6.06 -7.79
N PHE A 44 7.40 5.70 -7.43
CA PHE A 44 6.72 4.51 -7.93
C PHE A 44 5.20 4.61 -7.76
N VAL A 45 4.48 3.74 -8.45
CA VAL A 45 3.07 3.46 -8.16
C VAL A 45 2.90 1.98 -7.81
N SER A 46 2.06 1.67 -6.83
CA SER A 46 1.66 0.30 -6.54
C SER A 46 0.36 -0.06 -7.25
N VAL A 47 0.22 -1.33 -7.61
CA VAL A 47 -1.02 -1.86 -8.19
C VAL A 47 -1.49 -3.02 -7.34
N THR A 48 -2.68 -2.91 -6.77
CA THR A 48 -3.24 -3.93 -5.88
C THR A 48 -3.55 -5.24 -6.61
N ASN A 49 -3.66 -6.31 -5.82
CA ASN A 49 -3.99 -7.64 -6.29
C ASN A 49 -5.11 -8.23 -5.43
N SER A 50 -6.17 -8.69 -6.11
CA SER A 50 -7.30 -9.34 -5.45
C SER A 50 -6.91 -10.75 -5.01
N SER A 51 -7.23 -11.10 -3.76
CA SER A 51 -7.01 -12.44 -3.23
C SER A 51 -8.00 -13.49 -3.75
N SER A 52 -8.86 -13.14 -4.71
CA SER A 52 -9.86 -14.06 -5.28
C SER A 52 -9.28 -15.20 -6.12
N GLY A 53 -8.01 -15.13 -6.52
CA GLY A 53 -7.36 -16.16 -7.37
C GLY A 53 -7.78 -16.11 -8.84
N VAL A 54 -8.94 -15.53 -9.17
CA VAL A 54 -9.48 -15.43 -10.53
C VAL A 54 -8.86 -14.27 -11.33
N THR A 55 -8.12 -13.36 -10.67
CA THR A 55 -7.76 -12.04 -11.23
C THR A 55 -6.26 -11.66 -11.22
N PRO A 56 -5.26 -12.54 -11.00
CA PRO A 56 -3.85 -12.09 -10.94
C PRO A 56 -3.41 -11.42 -12.26
N TYR A 57 -3.97 -11.88 -13.38
CA TYR A 57 -3.65 -11.36 -14.71
C TYR A 57 -4.08 -9.90 -14.93
N ARG A 58 -5.12 -9.39 -14.23
CA ARG A 58 -5.49 -7.97 -14.39
C ARG A 58 -4.49 -7.05 -13.71
N THR A 59 -3.95 -7.44 -12.55
CA THR A 59 -2.87 -6.71 -11.90
C THR A 59 -1.65 -6.67 -12.80
N VAL A 60 -1.22 -7.84 -13.29
CA VAL A 60 -0.06 -7.96 -14.19
C VAL A 60 -0.24 -7.14 -15.47
N ALA A 61 -1.41 -7.21 -16.11
CA ALA A 61 -1.72 -6.43 -17.30
C ALA A 61 -1.71 -4.92 -17.03
N LEU A 62 -2.32 -4.48 -15.93
CA LEU A 62 -2.34 -3.06 -15.56
C LEU A 62 -0.93 -2.55 -15.23
N CYS A 63 -0.11 -3.33 -14.52
CA CYS A 63 1.30 -3.00 -14.29
C CYS A 63 2.05 -2.79 -15.61
N GLY A 64 1.88 -3.71 -16.57
CA GLY A 64 2.48 -3.59 -17.90
C GLY A 64 2.05 -2.33 -18.64
N VAL A 65 0.75 -2.00 -18.61
CA VAL A 65 0.21 -0.78 -19.23
C VAL A 65 0.77 0.48 -18.58
N LEU A 66 0.75 0.56 -17.25
CA LEU A 66 1.27 1.72 -16.51
C LEU A 66 2.77 1.93 -16.75
N LYS A 67 3.55 0.84 -16.81
CA LYS A 67 4.97 0.91 -17.14
C LYS A 67 5.21 1.35 -18.59
N ALA A 68 4.60 0.65 -19.56
CA ALA A 68 4.86 0.88 -20.97
C ALA A 68 4.31 2.21 -21.51
N GLN A 69 3.08 2.59 -21.13
CA GLN A 69 2.42 3.78 -21.69
C GLN A 69 2.71 5.04 -20.87
N PHE A 70 2.87 4.92 -19.55
CA PHE A 70 3.05 6.08 -18.67
C PHE A 70 4.49 6.22 -18.18
N GLY A 71 5.36 5.23 -18.37
CA GLY A 71 6.75 5.27 -17.91
C GLY A 71 6.87 5.31 -16.38
N LEU A 72 5.87 4.79 -15.68
CA LEU A 72 5.86 4.74 -14.22
C LEU A 72 6.67 3.53 -13.72
N GLU A 73 7.45 3.72 -12.67
CA GLU A 73 8.05 2.60 -11.93
C GLU A 73 6.96 1.89 -11.12
N ILE A 74 6.95 0.56 -11.14
CA ILE A 74 5.82 -0.24 -10.64
C ILE A 74 6.23 -1.11 -9.46
N VAL A 75 5.40 -1.09 -8.42
CA VAL A 75 5.37 -2.11 -7.36
C VAL A 75 4.12 -2.97 -7.57
N ALA A 76 4.30 -4.20 -8.04
CA ALA A 76 3.18 -5.12 -8.21
C ALA A 76 2.82 -5.75 -6.86
N HIS A 77 1.56 -5.68 -6.44
CA HIS A 77 1.11 -6.49 -5.32
C HIS A 77 0.95 -7.94 -5.78
N LEU A 78 1.37 -8.87 -4.94
CA LEU A 78 1.20 -10.30 -5.18
C LEU A 78 0.72 -10.98 -3.91
N THR A 79 -0.53 -11.45 -3.93
CA THR A 79 -1.12 -12.23 -2.83
C THR A 79 -0.86 -13.71 -3.04
N CYS A 80 -0.82 -14.53 -1.98
CA CYS A 80 -0.49 -15.96 -2.09
C CYS A 80 -1.61 -16.93 -1.72
N LEU A 81 -2.66 -16.52 -1.00
CA LEU A 81 -3.71 -17.44 -0.49
C LEU A 81 -4.59 -18.12 -1.54
N ALA A 82 -4.50 -17.72 -2.80
CA ALA A 82 -5.29 -18.29 -3.89
C ALA A 82 -4.42 -18.71 -5.08
N HIS A 83 -3.14 -19.02 -4.83
CA HIS A 83 -2.19 -19.42 -5.86
C HIS A 83 -1.34 -20.62 -5.43
N THR A 84 -1.08 -21.49 -6.41
CA THR A 84 -0.05 -22.52 -6.34
C THR A 84 1.33 -21.91 -6.57
N LYS A 85 2.40 -22.64 -6.22
CA LYS A 85 3.78 -22.22 -6.54
C LYS A 85 4.01 -22.08 -8.04
N GLN A 86 3.39 -22.93 -8.85
CA GLN A 86 3.49 -22.87 -10.31
C GLN A 86 2.90 -21.57 -10.85
N GLU A 87 1.68 -21.20 -10.43
CA GLU A 87 1.03 -19.96 -10.86
C GLU A 87 1.84 -18.72 -10.43
N ILE A 88 2.41 -18.72 -9.21
CA ILE A 88 3.32 -17.65 -8.77
C ILE A 88 4.55 -17.56 -9.69
N SER A 89 5.13 -18.69 -10.09
CA SER A 89 6.26 -18.72 -11.03
C SER A 89 5.89 -18.11 -12.39
N GLU A 90 4.74 -18.49 -12.94
CA GLU A 90 4.25 -17.96 -14.23
C GLU A 90 3.99 -16.44 -14.16
N ILE A 91 3.42 -15.96 -13.05
CA ILE A 91 3.24 -14.53 -12.80
C ILE A 91 4.60 -13.82 -12.74
N CYS A 92 5.59 -14.39 -12.05
CA CYS A 92 6.93 -13.83 -11.95
C CYS A 92 7.61 -13.70 -13.32
N ASP A 93 7.47 -14.70 -14.18
CA ASP A 93 8.02 -14.65 -15.54
C ASP A 93 7.36 -13.55 -16.37
N GLY A 94 6.04 -13.37 -16.22
CA GLY A 94 5.31 -12.24 -16.82
C GLY A 94 5.87 -10.90 -16.35
N LEU A 95 5.98 -10.69 -15.04
CA LEU A 95 6.51 -9.45 -14.45
C LEU A 95 7.93 -9.14 -14.95
N LYS A 96 8.83 -10.14 -14.99
CA LYS A 96 10.20 -9.99 -15.50
C LYS A 96 10.24 -9.58 -16.96
N LYS A 97 9.39 -10.18 -17.82
CA LYS A 97 9.29 -9.80 -19.25
C LYS A 97 8.86 -8.35 -19.46
N MET A 98 8.16 -7.77 -18.49
CA MET A 98 7.74 -6.36 -18.47
C MET A 98 8.68 -5.45 -17.69
N ASP A 99 9.86 -5.94 -17.29
CA ASP A 99 10.83 -5.22 -16.46
C ASP A 99 10.25 -4.76 -15.09
N ILE A 100 9.22 -5.44 -14.59
CA ILE A 100 8.64 -5.13 -13.27
C ILE A 100 9.42 -5.92 -12.21
N THR A 101 10.31 -5.23 -11.51
CA THR A 101 11.25 -5.84 -10.57
C THR A 101 10.93 -5.54 -9.10
N ASN A 102 9.84 -4.83 -8.79
CA ASN A 102 9.46 -4.54 -7.40
C ASN A 102 8.12 -5.22 -7.08
N ILE A 103 8.09 -6.03 -6.02
CA ILE A 103 6.90 -6.77 -5.58
C ILE A 103 6.59 -6.44 -4.12
N LEU A 104 5.33 -6.10 -3.83
CA LEU A 104 4.81 -6.12 -2.47
C LEU A 104 4.17 -7.49 -2.24
N ALA A 105 4.86 -8.34 -1.46
CA ALA A 105 4.41 -9.69 -1.18
C ALA A 105 3.40 -9.70 -0.03
N LEU A 106 2.23 -10.26 -0.30
CA LEU A 106 1.07 -10.22 0.59
C LEU A 106 0.52 -11.63 0.79
N ARG A 107 -0.13 -11.83 1.94
CA ARG A 107 -0.89 -13.05 2.18
C ARG A 107 -2.15 -13.04 1.30
N GLY A 108 -2.87 -11.93 1.37
CA GLY A 108 -4.24 -11.81 0.88
C GLY A 108 -5.27 -12.04 1.98
N ASP A 109 -6.52 -11.75 1.66
CA ASP A 109 -7.66 -11.82 2.57
C ASP A 109 -8.40 -13.15 2.38
N PRO A 110 -8.47 -14.01 3.43
CA PRO A 110 -9.15 -15.30 3.34
C PRO A 110 -10.63 -15.21 2.92
N HIS A 111 -11.32 -14.14 3.33
CA HIS A 111 -12.73 -13.92 3.00
C HIS A 111 -13.00 -13.67 1.52
N ASN A 112 -11.97 -13.28 0.75
CA ASN A 112 -12.08 -13.03 -0.67
C ASN A 112 -11.76 -14.27 -1.52
N VAL A 113 -11.31 -15.36 -0.91
CA VAL A 113 -11.04 -16.63 -1.60
C VAL A 113 -12.36 -17.38 -1.76
N ASP A 114 -12.80 -17.61 -2.99
CA ASP A 114 -13.99 -18.41 -3.25
C ASP A 114 -13.86 -19.79 -2.61
N ALA A 115 -14.91 -20.27 -1.94
CA ALA A 115 -14.87 -21.46 -1.07
C ALA A 115 -14.41 -22.75 -1.78
N GLY A 116 -14.51 -22.83 -3.11
CA GLY A 116 -14.02 -23.95 -3.94
C GLY A 116 -12.66 -23.72 -4.61
N ALA A 117 -12.02 -22.56 -4.40
CA ALA A 117 -10.83 -22.12 -5.13
C ALA A 117 -9.52 -22.20 -4.31
N ARG A 118 -9.54 -22.80 -3.12
CA ARG A 118 -8.35 -22.87 -2.25
C ARG A 118 -7.31 -23.86 -2.78
N ARG A 119 -6.54 -23.42 -3.78
CA ARG A 119 -5.38 -24.11 -4.37
C ARG A 119 -4.08 -23.49 -3.87
N SER A 120 -4.02 -23.19 -2.57
CA SER A 120 -2.91 -22.43 -1.99
C SER A 120 -1.83 -23.35 -1.44
N ASP A 121 -0.62 -23.20 -1.96
CA ASP A 121 0.58 -23.78 -1.35
C ASP A 121 1.14 -22.90 -0.21
N TYR A 122 0.45 -21.80 0.09
CA TYR A 122 0.89 -20.77 1.03
C TYR A 122 -0.15 -20.54 2.14
N SER A 123 0.35 -20.29 3.35
CA SER A 123 -0.42 -19.84 4.52
C SER A 123 -0.09 -18.40 4.90
N HIS A 124 1.15 -17.97 4.66
CA HIS A 124 1.64 -16.65 5.05
C HIS A 124 2.51 -16.00 3.97
N ALA A 125 2.53 -14.66 3.95
CA ALA A 125 3.33 -13.87 3.01
C ALA A 125 4.84 -14.18 3.10
N ALA A 126 5.36 -14.58 4.27
CA ALA A 126 6.78 -14.94 4.43
C ALA A 126 7.20 -16.13 3.55
N GLN A 127 6.30 -17.08 3.30
CA GLN A 127 6.55 -18.21 2.40
C GLN A 127 6.65 -17.73 0.93
N LEU A 128 5.76 -16.82 0.52
CA LEU A 128 5.85 -16.17 -0.79
C LEU A 128 7.16 -15.40 -0.93
N ILE A 129 7.55 -14.61 0.07
CA ILE A 129 8.82 -13.86 0.05
C ILE A 129 10.01 -14.81 -0.12
N THR A 130 10.04 -15.93 0.60
CA THR A 130 11.08 -16.96 0.47
C THR A 130 11.19 -17.48 -0.97
N ASP A 131 10.07 -17.84 -1.57
CA ASP A 131 10.04 -18.39 -2.94
C ASP A 131 10.42 -17.32 -3.99
N LEU A 132 9.94 -16.07 -3.83
CA LEU A 132 10.34 -14.94 -4.68
C LEU A 132 11.83 -14.61 -4.56
N LYS A 133 12.39 -14.69 -3.34
CA LYS A 133 13.82 -14.47 -3.10
C LYS A 133 14.66 -15.52 -3.81
N ARG A 134 14.23 -16.79 -3.77
CA ARG A 134 14.87 -17.90 -4.48
C ARG A 134 14.78 -17.73 -6.00
N ALA A 135 13.63 -17.28 -6.51
CA ALA A 135 13.44 -17.02 -7.94
C ALA A 135 14.33 -15.87 -8.48
N GLY A 136 14.77 -14.96 -7.59
CA GLY A 136 15.70 -13.88 -7.90
C GLY A 136 15.14 -12.81 -8.85
N GLY A 137 15.86 -11.69 -8.95
CA GLY A 137 15.51 -10.58 -9.87
C GLY A 137 14.43 -9.61 -9.35
N PHE A 138 13.94 -9.80 -8.12
CA PHE A 138 12.95 -8.90 -7.51
C PHE A 138 13.51 -8.19 -6.27
N SER A 139 13.04 -6.96 -6.06
CA SER A 139 13.10 -6.26 -4.78
C SER A 139 11.79 -6.48 -4.05
N LEU A 140 11.85 -6.89 -2.79
CA LEU A 140 10.67 -7.40 -2.08
C LEU A 140 10.25 -6.45 -0.97
N GLY A 141 8.98 -6.05 -0.97
CA GLY A 141 8.35 -5.33 0.13
C GLY A 141 7.35 -6.20 0.88
N GLY A 142 7.00 -5.78 2.10
CA GLY A 142 5.91 -6.38 2.87
C GLY A 142 4.94 -5.33 3.44
N ALA A 143 3.68 -5.72 3.68
CA ALA A 143 2.76 -4.90 4.46
C ALA A 143 3.07 -4.97 5.97
N CYS A 144 2.74 -3.94 6.73
CA CYS A 144 2.81 -3.93 8.19
C CYS A 144 1.66 -3.10 8.79
N TYR A 145 1.36 -3.27 10.08
CA TYR A 145 0.15 -2.72 10.69
C TYR A 145 0.49 -1.97 11.98
N PRO A 146 0.56 -0.63 11.95
CA PRO A 146 0.89 0.17 13.14
C PRO A 146 -0.07 -0.06 14.32
N GLU A 147 -1.29 -0.47 14.03
CA GLU A 147 -2.35 -0.74 15.00
C GLU A 147 -2.66 -2.24 15.18
N LYS A 148 -1.79 -3.14 14.68
CA LYS A 148 -1.95 -4.61 14.62
C LYS A 148 -2.88 -5.09 13.49
N HIS A 149 -2.52 -6.18 12.83
CA HIS A 149 -3.43 -6.90 11.93
C HIS A 149 -4.73 -7.34 12.67
N PRO A 150 -5.93 -7.19 12.09
CA PRO A 150 -7.19 -7.56 12.75
C PRO A 150 -7.23 -8.99 13.31
N GLU A 151 -6.68 -9.96 12.57
CA GLU A 151 -6.61 -11.38 12.99
C GLU A 151 -5.53 -11.71 14.04
N ALA A 152 -4.59 -10.82 14.32
CA ALA A 152 -3.56 -11.09 15.32
C ALA A 152 -4.11 -10.89 16.75
N GLY A 153 -3.66 -11.72 17.70
CA GLY A 153 -4.10 -11.61 19.09
C GLY A 153 -3.54 -10.38 19.82
N THR A 154 -2.29 -10.01 19.52
CA THR A 154 -1.59 -8.84 20.09
C THR A 154 -0.70 -8.17 19.05
N LEU A 155 -0.30 -6.93 19.29
CA LEU A 155 0.65 -6.22 18.42
C LEU A 155 2.00 -6.93 18.39
N GLU A 156 2.45 -7.46 19.52
CA GLU A 156 3.70 -8.22 19.65
C GLU A 156 3.68 -9.49 18.80
N ALA A 157 2.54 -10.21 18.75
CA ALA A 157 2.38 -11.38 17.89
C ALA A 157 2.39 -10.99 16.39
N ASP A 158 1.80 -9.85 16.04
CA ASP A 158 1.84 -9.33 14.66
C ASP A 158 3.26 -8.89 14.26
N ILE A 159 4.01 -8.27 15.18
CA ILE A 159 5.42 -7.92 14.97
C ILE A 159 6.29 -9.17 14.81
N ALA A 160 6.00 -10.27 15.53
CA ALA A 160 6.70 -11.54 15.30
C ALA A 160 6.46 -12.08 13.88
N ARG A 161 5.23 -11.98 13.35
CA ARG A 161 4.92 -12.32 11.95
C ARG A 161 5.58 -11.36 10.95
N LEU A 162 5.73 -10.09 11.32
CA LEU A 162 6.47 -9.12 10.53
C LEU A 162 7.95 -9.47 10.45
N ARG A 163 8.56 -9.87 11.56
CA ARG A 163 9.94 -10.34 11.60
C ARG A 163 10.17 -11.51 10.65
N GLU A 164 9.28 -12.49 10.63
CA GLU A 164 9.36 -13.62 9.69
C GLU A 164 9.38 -13.17 8.22
N LYS A 165 8.62 -12.12 7.84
CA LYS A 165 8.65 -11.57 6.48
C LYS A 165 9.99 -10.90 6.15
N VAL A 166 10.56 -10.18 7.12
CA VAL A 166 11.85 -9.49 6.96
C VAL A 166 12.99 -10.50 6.89
N ASP A 167 13.00 -11.49 7.78
CA ASP A 167 13.97 -12.59 7.79
C ASP A 167 13.89 -13.43 6.49
N ALA A 168 12.70 -13.58 5.91
CA ALA A 168 12.52 -14.22 4.60
C ALA A 168 13.07 -13.39 3.42
N GLY A 169 13.33 -12.09 3.62
CA GLY A 169 13.97 -11.22 2.64
C GLY A 169 13.16 -10.01 2.17
N ALA A 170 12.12 -9.58 2.90
CA ALA A 170 11.53 -8.26 2.65
C ALA A 170 12.53 -7.14 3.00
N GLU A 171 12.71 -6.21 2.08
CA GLU A 171 13.74 -5.17 2.12
C GLU A 171 13.18 -3.79 2.51
N TYR A 172 11.86 -3.62 2.46
CA TYR A 172 11.14 -2.44 2.91
C TYR A 172 9.70 -2.81 3.30
N LEU A 173 9.03 -1.93 4.01
CA LEU A 173 7.65 -2.13 4.45
C LEU A 173 6.78 -0.94 4.04
N ILE A 174 5.51 -1.22 3.77
CA ILE A 174 4.45 -0.20 3.63
C ILE A 174 3.44 -0.46 4.74
N THR A 175 3.08 0.56 5.50
CA THR A 175 2.08 0.40 6.55
C THR A 175 0.68 0.34 5.95
N GLN A 176 -0.22 -0.41 6.59
CA GLN A 176 -1.65 -0.12 6.53
C GLN A 176 -1.90 1.35 6.90
N LEU A 177 -3.02 1.89 6.41
CA LEU A 177 -3.45 3.24 6.78
C LEU A 177 -3.65 3.39 8.30
N PHE A 178 -3.40 4.60 8.78
CA PHE A 178 -3.61 5.04 10.16
C PHE A 178 -3.96 6.53 10.15
N PHE A 179 -4.66 7.01 11.17
CA PHE A 179 -5.10 8.41 11.24
C PHE A 179 -4.45 9.22 12.37
N ASP A 180 -3.67 8.56 13.23
CA ASP A 180 -2.83 9.21 14.25
C ASP A 180 -1.36 8.76 14.10
N ASN A 181 -0.49 9.75 13.87
CA ASN A 181 0.95 9.56 13.68
C ASN A 181 1.64 8.90 14.86
N ALA A 182 1.08 9.01 16.07
CA ALA A 182 1.63 8.36 17.25
C ALA A 182 1.62 6.83 17.11
N HIS A 183 0.67 6.25 16.35
CA HIS A 183 0.71 4.81 16.04
C HIS A 183 1.92 4.45 15.17
N TYR A 184 2.23 5.25 14.15
CA TYR A 184 3.40 5.03 13.30
C TYR A 184 4.70 5.10 14.10
N PHE A 185 4.92 6.16 14.88
CA PHE A 185 6.17 6.33 15.62
C PHE A 185 6.36 5.27 16.72
N ARG A 186 5.32 4.97 17.52
CA ARG A 186 5.39 3.87 18.51
C ARG A 186 5.62 2.51 17.84
N PHE A 187 5.05 2.30 16.66
CA PHE A 187 5.28 1.09 15.89
C PHE A 187 6.73 0.97 15.44
N LEU A 188 7.35 2.06 14.94
CA LEU A 188 8.77 2.09 14.59
C LEU A 188 9.66 1.71 15.77
N GLU A 189 9.39 2.26 16.96
CA GLU A 189 10.13 1.91 18.20
C GLU A 189 10.02 0.42 18.52
N LYS A 190 8.80 -0.13 18.46
CA LYS A 190 8.54 -1.55 18.76
C LYS A 190 9.21 -2.50 17.77
N ILE A 191 9.17 -2.21 16.47
CA ILE A 191 9.81 -3.08 15.46
C ILE A 191 11.33 -2.98 15.53
N ALA A 192 11.88 -1.79 15.83
CA ALA A 192 13.32 -1.62 16.02
C ALA A 192 13.82 -2.43 17.24
N ALA A 193 13.06 -2.40 18.35
CA ALA A 193 13.35 -3.24 19.52
C ALA A 193 13.27 -4.75 19.22
N ALA A 194 12.49 -5.15 18.22
CA ALA A 194 12.41 -6.53 17.71
C ALA A 194 13.48 -6.87 16.65
N GLY A 195 14.42 -5.96 16.37
CA GLY A 195 15.51 -6.16 15.41
C GLY A 195 15.14 -5.90 13.94
N ILE A 196 13.98 -5.32 13.67
CA ILE A 196 13.51 -5.01 12.31
C ILE A 196 13.91 -3.58 11.95
N ASN A 197 14.87 -3.43 11.03
CA ASN A 197 15.49 -2.15 10.68
C ASN A 197 15.31 -1.75 9.20
N VAL A 198 14.45 -2.44 8.46
CA VAL A 198 14.15 -2.08 7.06
C VAL A 198 13.33 -0.78 6.99
N PRO A 199 13.45 0.04 5.93
CA PRO A 199 12.67 1.27 5.81
C PRO A 199 11.16 1.00 5.81
N VAL A 200 10.39 1.85 6.49
CA VAL A 200 8.93 1.74 6.59
C VAL A 200 8.28 3.00 6.01
N LEU A 201 7.61 2.86 4.88
CA LEU A 201 6.82 3.92 4.27
C LEU A 201 5.43 4.01 4.94
N PRO A 202 5.05 5.17 5.50
CA PRO A 202 3.69 5.36 6.01
C PRO A 202 2.69 5.44 4.86
N GLY A 203 1.68 4.57 4.91
CA GLY A 203 0.51 4.57 4.06
C GLY A 203 -0.56 5.52 4.59
N LEU A 204 -0.97 6.53 3.81
CA LEU A 204 -1.99 7.51 4.19
C LEU A 204 -3.14 7.54 3.20
N MET A 205 -4.31 7.91 3.71
CA MET A 205 -5.48 8.19 2.88
C MET A 205 -6.33 9.29 3.49
N PRO A 206 -6.69 10.34 2.73
CA PRO A 206 -7.64 11.33 3.21
C PRO A 206 -9.02 10.69 3.36
N LEU A 207 -9.66 10.91 4.51
CA LEU A 207 -10.96 10.33 4.80
C LEU A 207 -12.10 11.24 4.36
N THR A 208 -12.66 10.96 3.18
CA THR A 208 -13.57 11.87 2.46
C THR A 208 -15.06 11.61 2.68
N GLY A 209 -15.44 10.86 3.73
CA GLY A 209 -16.85 10.53 3.96
C GLY A 209 -17.12 9.69 5.21
N TYR A 210 -18.28 9.91 5.82
CA TYR A 210 -18.72 9.17 7.01
C TYR A 210 -18.83 7.65 6.77
N LYS A 211 -19.43 7.23 5.65
CA LYS A 211 -19.51 5.81 5.27
C LYS A 211 -18.11 5.17 5.10
N GLN A 212 -17.16 5.93 4.57
CA GLN A 212 -15.78 5.49 4.42
C GLN A 212 -15.13 5.31 5.80
N MET A 213 -15.35 6.25 6.74
CA MET A 213 -14.93 6.14 8.15
C MET A 213 -15.40 4.83 8.78
N GLN A 214 -16.72 4.59 8.74
CA GLN A 214 -17.34 3.42 9.36
C GLN A 214 -16.79 2.10 8.80
N ASN A 215 -16.55 2.06 7.49
CA ASN A 215 -15.99 0.89 6.83
C ASN A 215 -14.57 0.58 7.30
N PHE A 216 -13.70 1.58 7.46
CA PHE A 216 -12.33 1.34 7.95
C PHE A 216 -12.29 0.95 9.42
N THR A 217 -13.09 1.59 10.27
CA THR A 217 -13.19 1.18 11.68
C THR A 217 -13.66 -0.26 11.82
N LYS A 218 -14.60 -0.70 10.96
CA LYS A 218 -15.17 -2.04 11.03
C LYS A 218 -14.26 -3.11 10.43
N MET A 219 -13.71 -2.87 9.24
CA MET A 219 -12.97 -3.89 8.50
C MET A 219 -11.47 -3.89 8.83
N MET A 220 -10.88 -2.71 9.00
CA MET A 220 -9.44 -2.56 9.21
C MET A 220 -9.07 -2.40 10.69
N GLN A 221 -10.06 -2.17 11.58
CA GLN A 221 -9.87 -1.96 13.02
C GLN A 221 -8.91 -0.82 13.36
N VAL A 222 -8.88 0.22 12.52
CA VAL A 222 -8.05 1.42 12.72
C VAL A 222 -8.76 2.45 13.59
N GLY A 223 -8.00 3.11 14.46
CA GLY A 223 -8.47 4.20 15.32
C GLY A 223 -8.76 5.47 14.51
N ILE A 224 -9.87 6.14 14.83
CA ILE A 224 -10.19 7.47 14.30
C ILE A 224 -10.06 8.49 15.43
N PRO A 225 -9.10 9.43 15.34
CA PRO A 225 -8.95 10.50 16.31
C PRO A 225 -10.19 11.37 16.40
N ASP A 226 -10.47 11.89 17.60
CA ASP A 226 -11.68 12.68 17.84
C ASP A 226 -11.75 13.96 17.01
N GLU A 227 -10.60 14.58 16.70
CA GLU A 227 -10.54 15.72 15.79
C GLU A 227 -11.07 15.35 14.40
N LEU A 228 -10.59 14.23 13.85
CA LEU A 228 -11.00 13.75 12.54
C LEU A 228 -12.50 13.40 12.55
N ARG A 229 -12.97 12.67 13.57
CA ARG A 229 -14.39 12.32 13.74
C ARG A 229 -15.28 13.57 13.75
N ARG A 230 -15.00 14.52 14.65
CA ARG A 230 -15.79 15.75 14.79
C ARG A 230 -15.78 16.59 13.51
N GLY A 231 -14.65 16.62 12.80
CA GLY A 231 -14.57 17.35 11.54
C GLY A 231 -15.39 16.70 10.43
N ILE A 232 -15.41 15.37 10.34
CA ILE A 232 -16.26 14.65 9.38
C ILE A 232 -17.75 14.90 9.67
N GLU A 233 -18.15 14.83 10.94
CA GLU A 233 -19.53 15.10 11.38
C GLU A 233 -19.92 16.56 11.09
N ARG A 234 -19.03 17.51 11.35
CA ARG A 234 -19.27 18.94 11.11
C ARG A 234 -19.53 19.25 9.64
N TRP A 235 -18.82 18.59 8.72
CA TRP A 235 -18.93 18.83 7.28
C TRP A 235 -19.85 17.82 6.59
N GLU A 236 -20.64 17.05 7.34
CA GLU A 236 -21.59 16.11 6.75
C GLU A 236 -22.62 16.86 5.89
N GLY A 237 -22.77 16.44 4.63
CA GLY A 237 -23.62 17.11 3.64
C GLY A 237 -22.91 18.19 2.80
N ASP A 238 -21.82 18.79 3.29
CA ASP A 238 -20.97 19.71 2.52
C ASP A 238 -19.75 18.98 1.95
N LYS A 239 -19.86 18.56 0.67
CA LYS A 239 -18.80 17.79 -0.01
C LYS A 239 -17.50 18.58 -0.15
N ASP A 240 -17.56 19.88 -0.41
CA ASP A 240 -16.36 20.68 -0.63
C ASP A 240 -15.68 21.05 0.70
N GLY A 241 -16.47 21.38 1.72
CA GLY A 241 -15.98 21.56 3.08
C GLY A 241 -15.32 20.31 3.63
N LEU A 242 -15.96 19.15 3.48
CA LEU A 242 -15.41 17.86 3.90
C LEU A 242 -14.12 17.53 3.14
N PHE A 243 -14.10 17.74 1.83
CA PHE A 243 -12.89 17.52 1.02
C PHE A 243 -11.73 18.38 1.52
N LYS A 244 -11.94 19.69 1.72
CA LYS A 244 -10.91 20.61 2.21
C LYS A 244 -10.39 20.21 3.58
N PHE A 245 -11.29 19.90 4.51
CA PHE A 245 -10.93 19.43 5.85
C PHE A 245 -10.10 18.15 5.81
N SER A 246 -10.51 17.17 5.00
CA SER A 246 -9.84 15.88 4.89
C SER A 246 -8.44 16.00 4.30
N VAL A 247 -8.27 16.88 3.29
CA VAL A 247 -6.98 17.18 2.68
C VAL A 247 -6.07 17.91 3.66
N ASP A 248 -6.59 18.91 4.40
CA ASP A 248 -5.82 19.63 5.43
C ASP A 248 -5.30 18.66 6.50
N TYR A 249 -6.18 17.83 7.06
CA TYR A 249 -5.82 16.85 8.08
C TYR A 249 -4.73 15.89 7.58
N ALA A 250 -4.91 15.30 6.40
CA ALA A 250 -3.93 14.39 5.82
C ALA A 250 -2.60 15.10 5.45
N SER A 251 -2.66 16.40 5.08
CA SER A 251 -1.46 17.20 4.82
C SER A 251 -0.65 17.45 6.09
N ARG A 252 -1.31 17.81 7.20
CA ARG A 252 -0.67 17.93 8.52
C ARG A 252 -0.05 16.61 8.95
N GLN A 253 -0.80 15.52 8.80
CA GLN A 253 -0.32 14.17 9.07
C GLN A 253 0.97 13.85 8.29
N ALA A 254 0.95 14.09 6.98
CA ALA A 254 2.08 13.87 6.09
C ALA A 254 3.31 14.72 6.44
N LEU A 255 3.11 16.02 6.73
CA LEU A 255 4.19 16.92 7.13
C LEU A 255 4.87 16.47 8.42
N ASP A 256 4.09 16.10 9.43
CA ASP A 256 4.60 15.63 10.72
C ASP A 256 5.36 14.30 10.60
N LEU A 257 4.89 13.38 9.75
CA LEU A 257 5.61 12.14 9.44
C LEU A 257 6.97 12.41 8.79
N LEU A 258 7.01 13.30 7.81
CA LEU A 258 8.25 13.64 7.11
C LEU A 258 9.26 14.35 8.02
N LYS A 259 8.79 15.28 8.87
CA LYS A 259 9.58 15.95 9.91
C LYS A 259 10.09 14.95 10.95
N GLY A 260 9.28 13.97 11.32
CA GLY A 260 9.64 12.86 12.20
C GLY A 260 10.55 11.80 11.56
N GLY A 261 11.05 12.04 10.35
CA GLY A 261 12.07 11.19 9.72
C GLY A 261 11.53 10.08 8.82
N ALA A 262 10.22 10.03 8.53
CA ALA A 262 9.69 9.04 7.58
C ALA A 262 10.44 9.15 6.23
N PRO A 263 10.77 8.01 5.58
CA PRO A 263 11.56 8.01 4.34
C PRO A 263 10.77 8.53 3.13
N GLY A 264 9.48 8.76 3.29
CA GLY A 264 8.57 9.12 2.22
C GLY A 264 7.11 9.00 2.64
N LEU A 265 6.21 9.03 1.66
CA LEU A 265 4.78 8.84 1.81
C LEU A 265 4.25 7.88 0.73
N HIS A 266 3.33 7.02 1.13
CA HIS A 266 2.56 6.18 0.22
C HIS A 266 1.08 6.56 0.33
N LEU A 267 0.46 7.02 -0.75
CA LEU A 267 -0.93 7.50 -0.73
C LEU A 267 -1.88 6.51 -1.40
N TYR A 268 -2.88 6.06 -0.64
CA TYR A 268 -3.99 5.27 -1.16
C TYR A 268 -4.96 6.18 -1.91
N THR A 269 -5.00 6.06 -3.24
CA THR A 269 -5.72 7.03 -4.08
C THR A 269 -7.17 6.64 -4.37
N LEU A 270 -7.49 5.35 -4.24
CA LEU A 270 -8.74 4.77 -4.74
C LEU A 270 -9.04 5.17 -6.20
N ASN A 271 -8.00 5.20 -7.04
CA ASN A 271 -8.04 5.63 -8.44
C ASN A 271 -8.57 7.07 -8.61
N ARG A 272 -8.28 7.97 -7.67
CA ARG A 272 -8.62 9.41 -7.73
C ARG A 272 -7.41 10.28 -7.40
N SER A 273 -7.17 11.30 -8.20
CA SER A 273 -5.99 12.18 -8.10
C SER A 273 -6.18 13.33 -7.12
N ARG A 274 -7.36 13.99 -7.14
CA ARG A 274 -7.61 15.32 -6.53
C ARG A 274 -7.03 15.48 -5.12
N ALA A 275 -7.30 14.51 -4.24
CA ALA A 275 -6.85 14.58 -2.85
C ALA A 275 -5.35 14.32 -2.72
N ALA A 276 -4.82 13.31 -3.42
CA ALA A 276 -3.40 12.98 -3.41
C ALA A 276 -2.54 14.10 -3.99
N MET A 277 -3.02 14.77 -5.04
CA MET A 277 -2.36 15.95 -5.61
C MET A 277 -2.31 17.10 -4.61
N ALA A 278 -3.44 17.44 -4.00
CA ALA A 278 -3.51 18.55 -3.05
C ALA A 278 -2.61 18.31 -1.82
N ILE A 279 -2.61 17.09 -1.27
CA ILE A 279 -1.73 16.72 -0.16
C ILE A 279 -0.26 16.88 -0.55
N LEU A 280 0.15 16.33 -1.70
CA LEU A 280 1.55 16.37 -2.09
C LEU A 280 2.03 17.78 -2.48
N GLN A 281 1.15 18.61 -3.05
CA GLN A 281 1.43 20.03 -3.29
C GLN A 281 1.64 20.79 -1.98
N ASN A 282 0.77 20.59 -0.98
CA ASN A 282 0.95 21.20 0.34
C ASN A 282 2.26 20.77 1.01
N VAL A 283 2.62 19.49 0.88
CA VAL A 283 3.85 18.93 1.46
C VAL A 283 5.11 19.43 0.77
N LYS A 284 5.12 19.54 -0.56
CA LYS A 284 6.29 20.03 -1.32
C LYS A 284 6.45 21.55 -1.26
N GLY A 285 5.39 22.28 -0.94
CA GLY A 285 5.39 23.74 -0.84
C GLY A 285 5.66 24.30 0.57
N ALA A 286 5.70 23.44 1.59
CA ALA A 286 5.98 23.81 2.98
C ALA A 286 7.47 23.69 3.32
#